data_AF-A0A5C9B0W6-F1
#
_entry.id   AF-A0A5C9B0W6-F1
#
_cell.length_a   1.000
_cell.length_b   1.000
_cell.length_c   1.000
_cell.angle_alpha   90.00
_cell.angle_beta   90.00
_cell.angle_gamma   90.00
#
_symmetry.space_group_name_H-M   'P 1'
#
loop_
_entity.id
_entity.type
_entity.pdbx_description
1 polymer ?
#
loop_
_entity_poly.entity_id
_entity_poly.type
_entity_poly.pdbx_seq_one_letter_code
_entity_poly.pdbx_strand_id
1 'polypeptide(L)'
;MSRLRLLFVIALGIVSTQAATGRAQLVPEIGYVHPSGGQVGTTVDVTLGGYDWTPDMQLFVHDPRIKLEIVGTPSPVLVPEPPYWFGYKARGMAW
;
A
#
# COMPACT_ATOMS: atom_id res chain seq x y z
N MET A 1 18.48 -19.85 39.92
CA MET A 1 17.29 -19.43 39.14
C MET A 1 16.50 -20.67 38.75
N SER A 2 15.18 -20.72 38.95
CA SER A 2 14.40 -21.93 38.64
C SER A 2 14.28 -22.11 37.12
N ARG A 3 14.31 -23.37 36.65
CA ARG A 3 14.22 -23.74 35.22
C ARG A 3 12.98 -23.11 34.54
N LEU A 4 11.89 -22.95 35.29
CA LEU A 4 10.65 -22.33 34.84
C LEU A 4 10.80 -20.83 34.54
N ARG A 5 11.55 -20.08 35.35
CA ARG A 5 11.82 -18.65 35.09
C ARG A 5 12.69 -18.45 33.85
N LEU A 6 13.64 -19.35 33.62
CA LEU A 6 14.48 -19.33 32.43
C LEU A 6 13.65 -19.56 31.16
N LEU A 7 12.76 -20.57 31.17
CA LEU A 7 11.88 -20.83 30.03
C LEU A 7 10.92 -19.67 29.75
N PHE A 8 10.40 -19.02 30.80
CA PHE A 8 9.52 -17.87 30.65
C PHE A 8 10.22 -16.66 30.01
N VAL A 9 11.47 -16.38 30.41
CA VAL A 9 12.27 -15.30 29.80
C VAL A 9 12.61 -15.62 28.35
N ILE A 10 12.94 -16.88 28.03
CA ILE A 10 13.20 -17.31 26.66
C ILE A 10 11.94 -17.15 25.79
N ALA A 11 10.79 -17.59 26.28
CA ALA A 11 9.52 -17.43 25.56
C ALA A 11 9.17 -15.95 25.32
N LEU A 12 9.37 -15.09 26.33
CA LEU A 12 9.14 -13.65 26.20
C LEU A 12 10.09 -13.00 25.18
N GLY A 13 11.36 -13.44 25.16
CA GLY A 13 12.35 -13.04 24.16
C GLY A 13 11.92 -13.42 22.73
N ILE A 14 11.47 -14.66 22.53
CA ILE A 14 11.02 -15.14 21.21
C ILE A 14 9.80 -14.35 20.71
N VAL A 15 8.81 -14.08 21.58
CA VAL A 15 7.63 -13.28 21.19
C VAL A 15 8.01 -11.86 20.78
N SER A 16 8.98 -11.24 21.45
CA SER A 16 9.43 -9.88 21.08
C SER A 16 10.13 -9.78 19.72
N THR A 17 10.66 -10.89 19.18
CA THR A 17 11.32 -10.91 17.86
C THR A 17 10.34 -10.99 16.67
N GLN A 18 9.07 -11.31 16.91
CA GLN A 18 8.06 -11.40 15.85
C GLN A 18 7.43 -10.05 15.47
N ALA A 19 7.83 -8.94 16.13
CA ALA A 19 7.42 -7.58 15.75
C ALA A 19 8.20 -7.03 14.54
N ALA A 20 8.68 -7.90 13.64
CA ALA A 20 9.25 -7.50 12.37
C ALA A 20 8.12 -7.04 11.44
N THR A 21 7.71 -5.77 11.60
CA THR A 21 6.92 -5.04 10.61
C THR A 21 7.64 -5.09 9.27
N GLY A 22 6.99 -5.59 8.22
CA GLY A 22 7.58 -5.75 6.89
C GLY A 22 8.20 -4.45 6.37
N ARG A 23 9.55 -4.41 6.28
CA ARG A 23 10.33 -3.25 5.81
C ARG A 23 10.55 -3.22 4.29
N ALA A 24 9.76 -4.00 3.55
CA ALA A 24 9.83 -4.06 2.10
C ALA A 24 8.67 -3.30 1.41
N GLN A 25 7.71 -2.77 2.18
CA GLN A 25 6.61 -2.00 1.61
C GLN A 25 7.12 -0.60 1.25
N LEU A 26 7.01 -0.23 -0.02
CA LEU A 26 7.25 1.13 -0.48
C LEU A 26 6.14 2.06 0.02
N VAL A 27 6.43 3.36 0.05
CA VAL A 27 5.43 4.35 0.42
C VAL A 27 4.39 4.42 -0.72
N PRO A 28 3.08 4.46 -0.42
CA PRO A 28 2.06 4.61 -1.45
C PRO A 28 2.22 5.93 -2.21
N GLU A 29 2.15 5.87 -3.53
CA GLU A 29 2.33 7.05 -4.40
C GLU A 29 1.17 7.19 -5.39
N ILE A 30 0.83 8.43 -5.75
CA ILE A 30 -0.13 8.73 -6.82
C ILE A 30 0.67 8.93 -8.11
N GLY A 31 0.44 8.06 -9.09
CA GLY A 31 1.08 8.11 -10.41
C GLY A 31 0.30 8.93 -11.44
N TYR A 32 -1.04 8.92 -11.36
CA TYR A 32 -1.87 9.75 -12.23
C TYR A 32 -3.23 10.10 -11.62
N VAL A 33 -3.84 11.16 -12.15
CA VAL A 33 -5.15 11.70 -11.78
C VAL A 33 -5.92 12.05 -13.05
N HIS A 34 -7.10 11.47 -13.25
CA HIS A 34 -7.93 11.75 -14.42
C HIS A 34 -9.44 11.81 -14.10
N PRO A 35 -10.16 12.90 -14.45
CA PRO A 35 -9.62 14.16 -14.95
C PRO A 35 -8.74 14.85 -13.90
N SER A 36 -7.83 15.71 -14.33
CA SER A 36 -6.89 16.42 -13.42
C SER A 36 -7.55 17.54 -12.60
N GLY A 37 -8.82 17.84 -12.85
CA GLY A 37 -9.56 18.87 -12.13
C GLY A 37 -11.01 18.97 -12.56
N GLY A 38 -11.75 19.84 -11.85
CA GLY A 38 -13.16 20.12 -12.07
C GLY A 38 -13.44 21.62 -11.99
N GLN A 39 -14.67 22.00 -12.35
CA GLN A 39 -15.11 23.38 -12.16
C GLN A 39 -15.42 23.68 -10.69
N VAL A 40 -15.17 24.92 -10.27
CA VAL A 40 -15.49 25.38 -8.91
C VAL A 40 -16.98 25.18 -8.62
N GLY A 41 -17.29 24.63 -7.45
CA GLY A 41 -18.67 24.38 -7.01
C GLY A 41 -19.33 23.14 -7.63
N THR A 42 -18.57 22.32 -8.38
CA THR A 42 -19.06 21.06 -8.93
C THR A 42 -18.43 19.87 -8.22
N THR A 43 -19.14 18.74 -8.23
CA THR A 43 -18.59 17.42 -7.86
C THR A 43 -18.12 16.73 -9.13
N VAL A 44 -16.91 16.20 -9.10
CA VAL A 44 -16.31 15.50 -10.25
C VAL A 44 -15.74 14.18 -9.78
N ASP A 45 -16.12 13.10 -10.46
CA ASP A 45 -15.53 11.78 -10.25
C ASP A 45 -14.13 11.76 -10.87
N VAL A 46 -13.15 11.36 -10.06
CA VAL A 46 -11.75 11.31 -10.46
C VAL A 46 -11.22 9.89 -10.28
N THR A 47 -10.61 9.37 -11.33
CA THR A 47 -9.82 8.15 -11.28
C THR A 47 -8.40 8.50 -10.85
N LEU A 48 -7.98 7.93 -9.74
CA LEU A 48 -6.60 7.96 -9.28
C LEU A 48 -5.95 6.64 -9.65
N GLY A 49 -4.72 6.69 -10.17
CA GLY A 49 -3.86 5.52 -10.26
C GLY A 49 -2.53 5.76 -9.57
N GLY A 50 -1.95 4.70 -9.04
CA GLY A 50 -0.76 4.79 -8.23
C GLY A 50 -0.10 3.44 -7.96
N TYR A 51 0.85 3.48 -7.05
CA TYR A 51 1.75 2.37 -6.73
C TYR A 51 1.68 2.06 -5.24
N ASP A 52 1.85 0.77 -4.92
CA ASP A 52 1.94 0.27 -3.54
C ASP A 52 0.72 0.58 -2.66
N TRP A 53 -0.46 0.74 -3.28
CA TRP A 53 -1.70 0.97 -2.57
C TRP A 53 -2.20 -0.30 -1.89
N THR A 54 -2.59 -0.15 -0.63
CA THR A 54 -3.24 -1.18 0.16
C THR A 54 -4.67 -0.76 0.50
N PRO A 55 -5.60 -1.70 0.78
CA PRO A 55 -6.99 -1.36 1.08
C PRO A 55 -7.18 -0.47 2.33
N ASP A 56 -6.19 -0.40 3.21
CA ASP A 56 -6.16 0.41 4.44
C ASP A 56 -5.49 1.79 4.27
N MET A 57 -5.04 2.14 3.06
CA MET A 57 -4.50 3.47 2.75
C MET A 57 -5.58 4.55 2.89
N GLN A 58 -5.15 5.77 3.24
CA GLN A 58 -6.00 6.95 3.29
C GLN A 58 -5.51 8.00 2.29
N LEU A 59 -6.46 8.72 1.69
CA LEU A 59 -6.18 9.88 0.84
C LEU A 59 -6.56 11.15 1.58
N PHE A 60 -5.67 12.13 1.53
CA PHE A 60 -5.87 13.42 2.16
C PHE A 60 -5.89 14.51 1.10
N VAL A 61 -6.84 15.43 1.24
CA VAL A 61 -6.85 16.65 0.43
C VAL A 61 -6.23 17.78 1.23
N HIS A 62 -5.26 18.47 0.62
CA HIS A 62 -4.54 19.55 1.27
C HIS A 62 -5.35 20.85 1.35
N ASP A 63 -6.27 21.10 0.42
CA ASP A 63 -7.13 22.30 0.43
C ASP A 63 -8.40 22.04 1.26
N PRO A 64 -8.65 22.80 2.35
CA PRO A 64 -9.80 22.57 3.24
C PRO A 64 -11.16 22.85 2.61
N ARG A 65 -11.21 23.47 1.42
CA ARG A 65 -12.46 23.75 0.69
C ARG A 65 -12.94 22.54 -0.11
N ILE A 66 -12.08 21.55 -0.32
CA ILE A 66 -12.39 20.35 -1.09
C ILE A 66 -12.86 19.25 -0.13
N LYS A 67 -13.95 18.59 -0.51
CA LYS A 67 -14.45 17.39 0.16
C LYS A 67 -14.12 16.19 -0.72
N LEU A 68 -13.54 15.15 -0.11
CA LEU A 68 -13.21 13.90 -0.78
C LEU A 68 -14.16 12.81 -0.31
N GLU A 69 -14.65 12.02 -1.26
CA GLU A 69 -15.38 10.78 -1.02
C GLU A 69 -14.69 9.65 -1.79
N ILE A 70 -14.44 8.54 -1.11
CA ILE A 70 -13.84 7.35 -1.74
C ILE A 70 -14.99 6.49 -2.29
N VAL A 71 -15.13 6.49 -3.61
CA VAL A 71 -16.22 5.79 -4.31
C VAL A 71 -15.97 4.28 -4.52
N GLY A 72 -14.75 3.80 -4.27
CA GLY A 72 -14.40 2.39 -4.46
C GLY A 72 -13.04 2.01 -3.90
N THR A 73 -12.73 0.71 -3.90
CA THR A 73 -11.44 0.17 -3.47
C THR A 73 -10.41 0.23 -4.60
N PRO A 74 -9.10 0.29 -4.29
CA PRO A 74 -8.05 0.09 -5.28
C PRO A 74 -8.26 -1.18 -6.12
N SER A 75 -8.07 -1.10 -7.44
CA SER A 75 -8.07 -2.27 -8.29
C SER A 75 -6.79 -3.09 -8.06
N PRO A 76 -6.78 -4.38 -8.45
CA PRO A 76 -5.52 -5.11 -8.59
C PRO A 76 -4.53 -4.34 -9.45
N VAL A 77 -3.24 -4.60 -9.22
CA VAL A 77 -2.16 -4.04 -10.01
C VAL A 77 -2.40 -4.35 -11.49
N LEU A 78 -2.50 -3.29 -12.30
CA LEU A 78 -2.67 -3.39 -13.75
C LEU A 78 -1.33 -3.70 -14.43
N VAL A 79 -0.69 -4.80 -14.04
CA VAL A 79 0.45 -5.35 -14.77
C VAL A 79 -0.11 -6.26 -15.86
N PRO A 80 0.14 -5.97 -17.15
CA PRO A 80 -0.28 -6.88 -18.20
C PRO A 80 0.34 -8.26 -17.94
N GLU A 81 -0.50 -9.30 -18.04
CA GLU A 81 -0.02 -10.66 -17.94
C GLU A 81 1.10 -10.85 -18.96
N PRO A 82 2.27 -11.36 -18.55
CA PRO A 82 3.33 -11.57 -19.49
C PRO A 82 2.97 -12.63 -20.54
N PRO A 83 3.52 -12.57 -21.76
CA PRO A 83 3.68 -13.79 -22.56
C PRO A 83 4.46 -14.82 -21.72
N TYR A 84 4.14 -16.12 -21.76
CA TYR A 84 4.70 -17.18 -20.86
C TYR A 84 6.26 -17.35 -20.85
N TRP A 85 6.99 -16.53 -21.61
CA TRP A 85 8.41 -16.56 -21.97
C TRP A 85 9.06 -15.18 -21.69
N PHE A 86 8.26 -14.19 -21.25
CA PHE A 86 8.63 -12.81 -20.91
C PHE A 86 7.89 -12.38 -19.63
N GLY A 87 8.17 -11.19 -19.06
CA GLY A 87 7.45 -10.65 -17.88
C GLY A 87 8.32 -10.14 -16.74
N TYR A 88 7.69 -9.54 -15.73
CA TYR A 88 8.32 -9.08 -14.48
C TYR A 88 9.14 -10.17 -13.75
N LYS A 89 8.97 -11.44 -14.15
CA LYS A 89 9.70 -12.63 -13.67
C LYS A 89 10.69 -13.25 -14.69
N ALA A 90 10.80 -12.71 -15.90
CA ALA A 90 11.61 -13.32 -16.96
C ALA A 90 13.06 -12.79 -17.02
N ARG A 91 13.35 -11.61 -16.45
CA ARG A 91 14.66 -10.95 -16.57
C ARG A 91 15.03 -10.15 -15.31
N GLY A 92 15.73 -10.74 -14.35
CA GLY A 92 16.46 -10.02 -13.28
C GLY A 92 15.62 -9.41 -12.15
N MET A 93 16.30 -8.84 -11.14
CA MET A 93 15.69 -8.31 -9.89
C MET A 93 14.68 -7.20 -10.19
N ALA A 94 13.40 -7.56 -10.10
CA ALA A 94 12.29 -6.63 -10.09
C ALA A 94 12.16 -6.02 -8.69
N TRP A 95 12.50 -4.73 -8.58
CA TRP A 95 12.04 -3.83 -7.53
C TRP A 95 11.23 -2.74 -8.22
#